data_AF-A0A1Y4LE46-F1
#
_entry.id   AF-A0A1Y4LE46-F1
#
_cell.length_a   1.000
_cell.length_b   1.000
_cell.length_c   1.000
_cell.angle_alpha   90.00
_cell.angle_beta   90.00
_cell.angle_gamma   90.00
#
_symmetry.space_group_name_H-M   'P 1'
#
loop_
_entity.id
_entity.type
_entity.pdbx_description
1 polymer ?
#
loop_
_entity_poly.entity_id
_entity_poly.type
_entity_poly.pdbx_seq_one_letter_code
_entity_poly.pdbx_strand_id
1 'polypeptide(L)'
;MNKKEFQKLCRDIFKRNGFLARGNNFYFDYGSLLLIFGLQHSDFGSYYYIEHGVANKETNPYMPWPKYYQIDRGRGRIAFQLNKSGDPQAIFYESDFDEGRFIDILERTISQEKEKLKA
;
A
#
# COMPACT_ATOMS: atom_id res chain seq x y z
N MET A 1 -0.48 -21.38 -3.69
CA MET A 1 -1.36 -20.32 -3.15
C MET A 1 -2.43 -19.88 -4.15
N ASN A 2 -3.71 -19.90 -3.75
CA ASN A 2 -4.83 -19.37 -4.52
C ASN A 2 -5.17 -17.92 -4.13
N LYS A 3 -6.09 -17.28 -4.87
CA LYS A 3 -6.49 -15.88 -4.65
C LYS A 3 -6.93 -15.58 -3.22
N LYS A 4 -7.70 -16.48 -2.60
CA LYS A 4 -8.21 -16.27 -1.24
C LYS A 4 -7.08 -16.35 -0.22
N GLU A 5 -6.15 -17.28 -0.40
CA GLU A 5 -4.98 -17.43 0.48
C GLU A 5 -4.06 -16.20 0.39
N PHE A 6 -3.77 -15.71 -0.82
CA PHE A 6 -2.97 -14.50 -1.02
C PHE A 6 -3.63 -13.28 -0.38
N GLN A 7 -4.92 -13.07 -0.64
CA GLN A 7 -5.67 -11.96 -0.04
C GLN A 7 -5.72 -12.05 1.48
N LYS A 8 -5.87 -13.26 2.04
CA LYS A 8 -5.85 -13.48 3.48
C LYS A 8 -4.46 -13.14 4.06
N LEU A 9 -3.39 -13.62 3.44
CA LEU A 9 -2.02 -13.32 3.87
C LEU A 9 -1.75 -11.81 3.90
N CYS A 10 -2.06 -11.11 2.81
CA CYS A 10 -1.90 -9.65 2.76
C CYS A 10 -2.77 -8.96 3.82
N ARG A 11 -4.03 -9.37 3.99
CA ARG A 11 -4.91 -8.81 5.04
C ARG A 11 -4.32 -8.97 6.43
N ASP A 12 -3.79 -10.14 6.75
CA ASP A 12 -3.21 -10.43 8.06
C ASP A 12 -1.94 -9.58 8.28
N ILE A 13 -1.09 -9.42 7.25
CA ILE A 13 0.10 -8.57 7.28
C ILE A 13 -0.28 -7.08 7.43
N PHE A 14 -1.25 -6.58 6.70
CA PHE A 14 -1.65 -5.17 6.82
C PHE A 14 -2.25 -4.90 8.20
N LYS A 15 -3.17 -5.76 8.67
CA LYS A 15 -3.78 -5.61 9.99
C LYS A 15 -2.76 -5.61 11.13
N ARG A 16 -1.80 -6.54 11.14
CA ARG A 16 -0.77 -6.59 12.19
C ARG A 16 0.12 -5.33 12.24
N ASN A 17 0.21 -4.61 11.12
CA ASN A 17 0.97 -3.37 10.99
C ASN A 17 0.08 -2.11 11.15
N GLY A 18 -1.12 -2.24 11.70
CA GLY A 18 -1.98 -1.10 12.04
C GLY A 18 -2.79 -0.52 10.87
N PHE A 19 -2.85 -1.19 9.72
CA PHE A 19 -3.68 -0.73 8.62
C PHE A 19 -5.17 -1.06 8.86
N LEU A 20 -6.03 -0.09 8.57
CA LEU A 20 -7.46 -0.28 8.47
C LEU A 20 -7.82 -0.91 7.12
N ALA A 21 -8.53 -2.03 7.12
CA ALA A 21 -9.00 -2.67 5.90
C ALA A 21 -10.41 -2.17 5.51
N ARG A 22 -10.59 -1.76 4.25
CA ARG A 22 -11.93 -1.54 3.64
C ARG A 22 -12.00 -2.19 2.26
N GLY A 23 -12.76 -3.27 2.15
CA GLY A 23 -12.82 -4.07 0.93
C GLY A 23 -11.45 -4.66 0.59
N ASN A 24 -10.92 -4.36 -0.59
CA ASN A 24 -9.57 -4.77 -1.02
C ASN A 24 -8.50 -3.71 -0.79
N ASN A 25 -8.85 -2.58 -0.15
CA ASN A 25 -7.91 -1.51 0.15
C ASN A 25 -7.56 -1.48 1.64
N PHE A 26 -6.34 -1.04 1.93
CA PHE A 26 -5.75 -0.97 3.25
C PHE A 26 -5.18 0.42 3.45
N TYR A 27 -5.48 1.01 4.60
CA TYR A 27 -5.22 2.42 4.87
C TYR A 27 -4.42 2.54 6.16
N PHE A 28 -3.32 3.29 6.12
CA PHE A 28 -2.60 3.69 7.32
C PHE A 28 -2.69 5.19 7.46
N ASP A 29 -3.36 5.62 8.52
CA ASP A 29 -3.54 7.03 8.83
C ASP A 29 -2.23 7.59 9.41
N TYR A 30 -1.75 8.65 8.80
CA TYR A 30 -0.52 9.30 9.22
C TYR A 30 -0.67 10.82 9.20
N GLY A 31 -1.50 11.33 10.13
CA GLY A 31 -1.65 12.76 10.33
C GLY A 31 -2.44 13.41 9.21
N SER A 32 -1.81 14.21 8.34
CA SER A 32 -2.45 14.77 7.13
C SER A 32 -2.36 13.82 5.93
N LEU A 33 -1.58 12.74 6.03
CA LEU A 33 -1.39 11.78 4.95
C LEU A 33 -2.15 10.48 5.21
N LEU A 34 -2.47 9.79 4.13
CA LEU A 34 -3.08 8.47 4.14
C LEU A 34 -2.32 7.57 3.16
N LEU A 35 -1.62 6.58 3.70
CA LEU A 35 -0.97 5.55 2.88
C LEU A 35 -2.02 4.51 2.50
N ILE A 36 -2.04 4.13 1.22
CA ILE A 36 -3.06 3.26 0.65
C ILE A 36 -2.37 2.10 -0.05
N PHE A 37 -2.83 0.89 0.24
CA PHE A 37 -2.51 -0.31 -0.52
C PHE A 37 -3.79 -0.97 -1.03
N GLY A 38 -3.81 -1.35 -2.31
CA GLY A 38 -4.93 -2.03 -2.96
C GLY A 38 -4.53 -3.40 -3.45
N LEU A 39 -5.35 -4.42 -3.19
CA LEU A 39 -5.13 -5.76 -3.75
C LEU A 39 -5.93 -5.94 -5.04
N GLN A 40 -5.21 -6.22 -6.11
CA GLN A 40 -5.76 -6.54 -7.43
C GLN A 40 -5.26 -7.91 -7.91
N HIS A 41 -6.05 -8.57 -8.75
CA HIS A 41 -5.66 -9.78 -9.46
C HIS A 41 -5.84 -9.51 -10.96
N SER A 42 -4.91 -9.98 -11.79
CA SER A 42 -5.02 -9.87 -13.24
C SER A 42 -6.13 -10.76 -13.78
N ASP A 43 -6.89 -10.27 -14.76
CA ASP A 43 -7.84 -11.10 -15.51
C ASP A 43 -7.15 -11.94 -16.60
N PHE A 44 -5.88 -11.65 -16.91
CA PHE A 44 -5.12 -12.23 -18.02
C PHE A 44 -3.93 -13.11 -17.59
N GLY A 45 -3.84 -13.53 -16.33
CA GLY A 45 -2.78 -14.43 -15.88
C GLY A 45 -2.69 -14.61 -14.37
N SER A 46 -1.63 -15.29 -13.92
CA SER A 46 -1.35 -15.62 -12.51
C SER A 46 -0.71 -14.48 -11.71
N TYR A 47 -1.05 -13.23 -12.05
CA TYR A 47 -0.47 -12.05 -11.42
C TYR A 47 -1.38 -11.48 -10.34
N TYR A 48 -0.78 -11.19 -9.20
CA TYR A 48 -1.39 -10.44 -8.11
C TYR A 48 -0.67 -9.12 -7.97
N TYR A 49 -1.41 -8.02 -7.92
CA TYR A 49 -0.83 -6.70 -7.73
C TYR A 49 -1.17 -6.19 -6.35
N ILE A 50 -0.16 -5.62 -5.71
CA ILE A 50 -0.35 -4.70 -4.59
C ILE A 50 -0.14 -3.30 -5.16
N GLU A 51 -1.23 -2.61 -5.44
CA GLU A 51 -1.21 -1.20 -5.79
C GLU A 51 -0.91 -0.38 -4.53
N HIS A 52 -0.18 0.74 -4.64
CA HIS A 52 0.15 1.59 -3.51
C HIS A 52 0.20 3.07 -3.86
N GLY A 53 0.02 3.91 -2.86
CA GLY A 53 0.40 5.33 -2.93
C GLY A 53 -0.15 6.14 -1.77
N VAL A 54 -0.15 7.46 -1.93
CA VAL A 54 -0.41 8.39 -0.82
C VAL A 54 -1.46 9.42 -1.22
N ALA A 55 -2.46 9.59 -0.36
CA ALA A 55 -3.38 10.72 -0.40
C ALA A 55 -2.99 11.76 0.66
N ASN A 56 -3.16 13.04 0.33
CA ASN A 56 -3.23 14.11 1.31
C ASN A 56 -4.71 14.32 1.68
N LYS A 57 -5.04 14.14 2.95
CA LYS A 57 -6.41 14.28 3.46
C LYS A 57 -6.91 15.73 3.39
N GLU A 58 -6.00 16.71 3.38
CA GLU A 58 -6.35 18.12 3.29
C GLU A 58 -6.74 18.55 1.87
N THR A 59 -6.19 17.90 0.84
CA THR A 59 -6.56 18.18 -0.56
C THR A 59 -7.85 17.48 -0.97
N ASN A 60 -8.23 16.42 -0.25
CA ASN A 60 -9.44 15.63 -0.51
C ASN A 60 -10.26 15.36 0.78
N PRO A 61 -10.74 16.40 1.49
CA PRO A 61 -11.39 16.26 2.79
C PRO A 61 -12.72 15.48 2.74
N TYR A 62 -13.38 15.47 1.58
CA TYR A 62 -14.64 14.73 1.37
C TYR A 62 -14.44 13.29 0.92
N MET A 63 -13.20 12.85 0.72
CA MET A 63 -12.86 11.49 0.28
C MET A 63 -11.90 10.84 1.27
N PRO A 64 -12.38 10.46 2.47
CA PRO A 64 -11.52 9.94 3.54
C PRO A 64 -10.90 8.59 3.24
N TRP A 65 -11.44 7.85 2.26
CA TRP A 65 -10.96 6.53 1.85
C TRP A 65 -10.86 6.44 0.31
N PRO A 66 -9.94 7.20 -0.31
CA PRO A 66 -9.81 7.22 -1.76
C PRO A 66 -9.30 5.86 -2.25
N LYS A 67 -9.77 5.44 -3.42
CA LYS A 67 -9.21 4.27 -4.12
C LYS A 67 -7.85 4.63 -4.72
N TYR A 68 -7.06 3.62 -5.06
CA TYR A 68 -5.74 3.78 -5.67
C TYR A 68 -5.71 4.66 -6.94
N TYR A 69 -6.77 4.72 -7.76
CA TYR A 69 -6.75 5.60 -8.94
C TYR A 69 -7.06 7.08 -8.59
N GLN A 70 -7.39 7.38 -7.34
CA GLN A 70 -7.83 8.69 -6.84
C GLN A 70 -6.79 9.38 -5.95
N ILE A 71 -5.61 8.77 -5.76
CA ILE A 71 -4.53 9.30 -4.93
C ILE A 71 -3.69 10.36 -5.64
N ASP A 72 -3.16 11.27 -4.84
CA ASP A 72 -2.44 12.46 -5.31
C ASP A 72 -1.02 12.13 -5.81
N ARG A 73 -0.29 11.23 -5.14
CA ARG A 73 1.15 11.00 -5.38
C ARG A 73 1.60 9.56 -5.12
N GLY A 74 2.77 9.23 -5.68
CA GLY A 74 3.49 7.98 -5.36
C GLY A 74 2.76 6.71 -5.78
N ARG A 75 1.99 6.79 -6.88
CA ARG A 75 1.26 5.66 -7.44
C ARG A 75 2.24 4.61 -7.95
N GLY A 76 2.05 3.38 -7.49
CA GLY A 76 2.80 2.26 -8.01
C GLY A 76 2.15 0.92 -7.78
N ARG A 77 2.75 -0.12 -8.36
CA ARG A 77 2.32 -1.50 -8.19
C ARG A 77 3.49 -2.43 -7.97
N ILE A 78 3.31 -3.34 -7.04
CA ILE A 78 4.16 -4.51 -6.87
C ILE A 78 3.42 -5.69 -7.47
N ALA A 79 3.95 -6.26 -8.55
CA ALA A 79 3.38 -7.42 -9.21
C ALA A 79 4.05 -8.70 -8.68
N PHE A 80 3.22 -9.67 -8.28
CA PHE A 80 3.62 -11.01 -7.90
C PHE A 80 3.15 -11.96 -8.98
N GLN A 81 4.10 -12.57 -9.70
CA GLN A 81 3.79 -13.71 -10.55
C GLN A 81 3.78 -14.97 -9.69
N LEU A 82 2.68 -15.71 -9.68
CA LEU A 82 2.65 -17.03 -9.06
C LEU A 82 2.88 -18.13 -10.11
N ASN A 83 3.63 -19.17 -9.76
CA ASN A 83 3.75 -20.38 -10.57
C ASN A 83 2.45 -21.24 -10.49
N LYS A 84 2.39 -22.38 -11.19
CA LYS A 84 1.21 -23.27 -11.19
C LYS A 84 0.88 -23.88 -9.80
N SER A 85 1.87 -24.02 -8.92
CA SER A 85 1.72 -24.44 -7.52
C SER A 85 1.27 -23.28 -6.61
N GLY A 86 1.32 -22.06 -7.15
CA GLY A 86 1.00 -20.80 -6.51
C GLY A 86 2.08 -20.30 -5.56
N ASP A 87 3.35 -20.64 -5.81
CA ASP A 87 4.51 -20.02 -5.14
C ASP A 87 4.94 -18.76 -5.90
N PRO A 88 5.51 -17.75 -5.21
CA PRO A 88 6.05 -16.56 -5.87
C PRO A 88 7.17 -16.95 -6.85
N GLN A 89 6.96 -16.66 -8.13
CA GLN A 89 7.92 -16.90 -9.21
C GLN A 89 8.79 -15.67 -9.48
N ALA A 90 8.20 -14.47 -9.42
CA ALA A 90 8.89 -13.21 -9.63
C ALA A 90 8.14 -12.04 -8.98
N ILE A 91 8.90 -11.01 -8.56
CA ILE A 91 8.39 -9.74 -8.03
C ILE A 91 8.82 -8.64 -9.00
N PHE A 92 7.88 -7.86 -9.50
CA PHE A 92 8.15 -6.72 -10.39
C PHE A 92 7.63 -5.43 -9.75
N TYR A 93 8.39 -4.34 -9.91
CA TYR A 93 8.00 -3.02 -9.46
C TYR A 93 7.60 -2.17 -10.67
N GLU A 94 6.31 -1.92 -10.83
CA GLU A 94 5.76 -1.06 -11.88
C GLU A 94 5.47 0.33 -11.30
N SER A 95 6.51 1.15 -11.12
CA SER A 95 6.33 2.56 -10.71
C SER A 95 7.59 3.41 -10.84
N ASP A 96 7.36 4.72 -10.99
CA ASP A 96 8.30 5.81 -10.66
C ASP A 96 8.57 5.91 -9.14
N PHE A 97 8.61 4.78 -8.45
CA PHE A 97 8.86 4.70 -7.02
C PHE A 97 10.34 4.95 -6.77
N ASP A 98 10.63 6.19 -6.40
CA ASP A 98 11.89 6.55 -5.78
C ASP A 98 11.86 6.08 -4.32
N GLU A 99 12.31 4.84 -4.14
CA GLU A 99 12.46 4.17 -2.84
C GLU A 99 13.23 5.06 -1.86
N GLY A 100 14.29 5.73 -2.32
CA GLY A 100 15.10 6.62 -1.51
C GLY A 100 14.29 7.78 -0.96
N ARG A 101 13.50 8.44 -1.81
CA ARG A 101 12.64 9.56 -1.41
C ARG A 101 11.50 9.15 -0.47
N PHE A 102 10.96 7.95 -0.64
CA PHE A 102 9.93 7.42 0.26
C PHE A 102 10.48 7.10 1.65
N ILE A 103 11.63 6.41 1.73
CA ILE A 103 12.32 6.12 2.99
C ILE A 103 12.66 7.43 3.71
N ASP A 104 13.20 8.43 2.99
CA ASP A 104 13.56 9.74 3.56
C ASP A 104 12.37 10.46 4.20
N ILE A 105 11.21 10.48 3.52
CA ILE A 105 10.00 11.12 4.04
C ILE A 105 9.48 10.37 5.27
N LEU A 106 9.47 9.03 5.21
CA LEU A 106 8.99 8.20 6.31
C LEU A 106 9.88 8.35 7.55
N GLU A 107 11.20 8.29 7.40
CA GLU A 107 12.17 8.44 8.49
C GLU A 107 12.13 9.83 9.11
N ARG A 108 12.05 10.90 8.31
CA ARG A 108 11.94 12.28 8.81
C ARG A 108 10.66 12.49 9.59
N THR A 109 9.54 11.97 9.11
CA THR A 109 8.26 12.17 9.79
C THR A 109 8.18 11.35 11.09
N ILE A 110 8.68 10.10 11.08
CA ILE A 110 8.80 9.29 12.31
C ILE A 110 9.69 10.00 13.34
N SER A 111 10.78 10.61 12.90
CA SER A 111 11.70 11.33 13.78
C SER A 111 11.06 12.57 14.40
N GLN A 112 10.32 13.37 13.61
CA GLN A 112 9.62 14.55 14.10
C GLN A 112 8.52 14.22 15.14
N GLU A 113 7.76 13.15 14.91
CA GLU A 113 6.74 12.71 15.86
C GLU A 113 7.36 12.18 17.17
N LYS A 114 8.50 11.47 17.10
CA LYS A 114 9.24 11.06 18.30
C LYS A 114 9.73 12.23 19.14
N GLU A 115 10.13 13.34 18.51
CA GLU A 115 10.60 14.54 19.23
C GLU A 115 9.44 15.26 19.93
N LYS A 116 8.24 15.32 19.32
CA LYS A 116 7.05 15.88 19.97
C LYS A 116 6.61 15.14 21.23
N LEU A 117 7.00 13.87 21.37
CA LEU A 117 6.68 13.04 22.53
C LEU A 117 7.68 13.19 23.69
N LYS A 118 8.78 13.94 23.49
CA LYS A 118 9.80 14.22 24.53
C LYS A 118 9.64 15.61 25.17
N ALA A 119 8.78 16.47 24.62
CA ALA A 119 8.43 17.79 25.13
C ALA A 119 7.14 17.73 25.95
#